data_AF-A0AAV7LS82-F1
#
_entry.id   AF-A0AAV7LS82-F1
#
_cell.length_a   1.000
_cell.length_b   1.000
_cell.length_c   1.000
_cell.angle_alpha   90.00
_cell.angle_beta   90.00
_cell.angle_gamma   90.00
#
_symmetry.space_group_name_H-M   'P 1'
#
loop_
_entity.id
_entity.type
_entity.pdbx_description
1 polymer ?
#
loop_
_entity_poly.entity_id
_entity_poly.type
_entity_poly.pdbx_seq_one_letter_code
_entity_poly.pdbx_strand_id
1 'polypeptide(L)'
;MQNVTAPPFFLSDPGEPVIKWKKWKKIFENYARVCGTNLSGERKQALLLHCLGGEGQEVLENLPPLSQADQRGLNEYEICARQLDLHYLPKISTIMERYHFGLREQGKEESVEEYITALRKLASSCKFGALVEERIRDQFVLRCCSDKVREELWLKDEPLLDEVVSIAKKVEHMLKCVGELSKAHKEDKVSVKAQEVECQVIQKDEKRKKYEGVREKGVVIENSAGKTQGNRSWYT
;
A
#
# COMPACT_ATOMS: atom_id res chain seq x y z
N MET A 1 20.45 -4.11 -35.94
CA MET A 1 20.83 -3.89 -34.54
C MET A 1 19.64 -3.20 -33.87
N GLN A 2 19.02 -3.79 -32.85
CA GLN A 2 17.94 -3.11 -32.13
C GLN A 2 18.55 -1.88 -31.43
N ASN A 3 17.96 -0.70 -31.61
CA ASN A 3 18.39 0.54 -30.98
C ASN A 3 18.09 0.47 -29.48
N VAL A 4 19.02 -0.09 -28.72
CA VAL A 4 18.95 -0.14 -27.26
C VAL A 4 19.61 1.13 -26.75
N THR A 5 18.84 1.97 -26.06
CA THR A 5 19.37 3.20 -25.47
C THR A 5 20.41 2.86 -24.40
N ALA A 6 21.58 3.48 -24.52
CA ALA A 6 22.63 3.36 -23.51
C ALA A 6 22.15 3.91 -22.15
N PRO A 7 22.61 3.34 -21.03
CA PRO A 7 22.36 3.93 -19.73
C PRO A 7 22.94 5.36 -19.71
N PRO A 8 22.34 6.28 -18.93
CA PRO A 8 22.99 7.55 -18.66
C PRO A 8 24.35 7.28 -18.02
N PHE A 9 25.33 8.15 -18.26
CA PHE A 9 26.61 8.04 -17.57
C PHE A 9 26.39 8.01 -16.06
N PHE A 10 27.13 7.14 -15.37
CA PHE A 10 26.98 6.99 -13.93
C PHE A 10 27.37 8.27 -13.18
N LEU A 11 28.54 8.82 -13.54
CA LEU A 11 29.12 10.02 -12.98
C LEU A 11 29.86 10.78 -14.08
N SER A 12 29.19 11.78 -14.66
CA SER A 12 29.78 12.68 -15.67
C SER A 12 30.53 13.85 -15.06
N ASP A 13 30.05 14.35 -13.92
CA ASP A 13 30.53 15.56 -13.25
C ASP A 13 30.85 15.24 -11.78
N PRO A 14 31.81 15.97 -11.15
CA PRO A 14 32.15 15.76 -9.76
C PRO A 14 30.93 15.93 -8.84
N GLY A 15 30.71 14.97 -7.94
CA GLY A 15 29.64 15.06 -6.95
C GLY A 15 28.93 13.73 -6.69
N GLU A 16 27.68 13.84 -6.20
CA GLU A 16 26.86 12.67 -5.91
C GLU A 16 26.16 12.17 -7.19
N PRO A 17 26.23 10.85 -7.51
CA PRO A 17 25.57 10.31 -8.68
C PRO A 17 24.04 10.49 -8.60
N VAL A 18 23.44 10.95 -9.70
CA VAL A 18 21.98 11.16 -9.84
C VAL A 18 21.21 9.86 -9.56
N ILE A 19 21.76 8.73 -10.01
CA ILE A 19 21.20 7.40 -9.77
C ILE A 19 22.14 6.63 -8.86
N LYS A 20 21.66 6.22 -7.68
CA LYS A 20 22.45 5.41 -6.74
C LYS A 20 23.02 4.16 -7.41
N TRP A 21 24.29 3.85 -7.12
CA TRP A 21 25.08 2.77 -7.74
C TRP A 21 24.32 1.45 -7.88
N LYS A 22 23.69 0.95 -6.81
CA LYS A 22 22.91 -0.31 -6.84
C LYS A 22 21.84 -0.34 -7.93
N LYS A 23 21.17 0.79 -8.18
CA LYS A 23 20.14 0.93 -9.20
C LYS A 23 20.78 1.07 -10.59
N TRP A 24 21.78 1.93 -10.71
CA TRP A 24 22.48 2.16 -11.97
C TRP A 24 23.15 0.90 -12.52
N LYS A 25 23.87 0.16 -11.66
CA LYS A 25 24.53 -1.11 -12.02
C LYS A 25 23.54 -2.12 -12.62
N LYS A 26 22.32 -2.22 -12.10
CA LYS A 26 21.27 -3.09 -12.68
C LYS A 26 20.84 -2.65 -14.08
N ILE A 27 20.71 -1.33 -14.30
CA ILE A 27 20.39 -0.77 -15.62
C ILE A 27 21.53 -1.10 -16.59
N PHE A 28 22.78 -0.89 -16.18
CA PHE A 28 23.96 -1.24 -16.96
C PHE A 28 24.03 -2.75 -17.27
N GLU A 29 23.80 -3.62 -16.30
CA GLU A 29 23.82 -5.08 -16.51
C GLU A 29 22.77 -5.52 -17.52
N ASN A 30 21.57 -4.93 -17.47
CA ASN A 30 20.53 -5.19 -18.45
C ASN A 30 20.94 -4.68 -19.83
N TYR A 31 21.48 -3.46 -19.93
CA TYR A 31 22.00 -2.92 -21.17
C TYR A 31 23.09 -3.82 -21.79
N ALA A 32 24.08 -4.22 -20.99
CA ALA A 32 25.16 -5.10 -21.42
C ALA A 32 24.65 -6.44 -21.93
N ARG A 33 23.62 -7.03 -21.29
CA ARG A 33 22.98 -8.27 -21.78
C ARG A 33 22.35 -8.11 -23.16
N VAL A 34 21.77 -6.95 -23.46
CA VAL A 34 21.11 -6.71 -24.74
C VAL A 34 22.12 -6.31 -25.84
N CYS A 35 23.21 -5.64 -25.48
CA CYS A 35 24.29 -5.28 -26.42
C CYS A 35 25.01 -6.49 -27.05
N GLY A 36 24.91 -7.67 -26.44
CA GLY A 36 25.38 -8.91 -27.05
C GLY A 36 25.25 -10.10 -26.11
N THR A 37 24.81 -11.24 -26.65
CA THR A 37 24.93 -12.53 -25.97
C THR A 37 26.42 -12.89 -25.86
N ASN A 38 26.92 -13.10 -24.64
CA ASN A 38 28.31 -13.47 -24.33
C ASN A 38 29.38 -12.40 -24.61
N LEU A 39 29.21 -11.18 -24.08
CA LEU A 39 30.34 -10.25 -23.96
C LEU A 39 31.46 -10.86 -23.12
N SER A 40 32.71 -10.83 -23.61
CA SER A 40 33.90 -11.19 -22.82
C SER A 40 34.06 -10.27 -21.61
N GLY A 41 34.82 -10.70 -20.61
CA GLY A 41 35.16 -9.90 -19.43
C GLY A 41 35.72 -8.53 -19.82
N GLU A 42 36.74 -8.52 -20.67
CA GLU A 42 37.35 -7.32 -21.26
C GLU A 42 36.35 -6.40 -21.98
N ARG A 43 35.50 -6.95 -22.86
CA ARG A 43 34.55 -6.14 -23.62
C ARG A 43 33.47 -5.53 -22.72
N LYS A 44 33.02 -6.30 -21.72
CA LYS A 44 32.05 -5.83 -20.73
C LYS A 44 32.67 -4.79 -19.79
N GLN A 45 33.96 -4.92 -19.47
CA GLN A 45 34.74 -3.94 -18.73
C GLN A 45 34.86 -2.63 -19.51
N ALA A 46 35.26 -2.69 -20.78
CA ALA A 46 35.33 -1.51 -21.65
C ALA A 46 33.97 -0.79 -21.75
N LEU A 47 32.89 -1.56 -21.86
CA LEU A 47 31.53 -1.01 -21.86
C LEU A 47 31.16 -0.36 -20.52
N LEU A 48 31.56 -0.97 -19.39
CA LEU A 48 31.37 -0.39 -18.06
C LEU A 48 32.10 0.95 -17.95
N LEU A 49 33.39 0.99 -18.30
CA LEU A 49 34.23 2.21 -18.24
C LEU A 49 33.61 3.33 -19.07
N HIS A 50 33.20 3.03 -20.32
CA HIS A 50 32.50 3.99 -21.16
C HIS A 50 31.22 4.53 -20.49
N CYS A 51 30.40 3.65 -19.92
CA CYS A 51 29.15 4.04 -19.26
C CYS A 51 29.36 4.71 -17.88
N LEU A 52 30.53 4.60 -17.25
CA LEU A 52 30.81 5.28 -15.99
C LEU A 52 30.87 6.81 -16.15
N GLY A 53 31.30 7.30 -17.32
CA GLY A 53 31.66 8.71 -17.52
C GLY A 53 33.08 9.01 -17.04
N GLY A 54 33.59 10.21 -17.36
CA GLY A 54 34.98 10.59 -17.06
C GLY A 54 35.29 10.54 -15.56
N GLU A 55 34.46 11.17 -14.75
CA GLU A 55 34.60 11.20 -13.29
C GLU A 55 34.48 9.80 -12.67
N GLY A 56 33.56 8.98 -13.19
CA GLY A 56 33.42 7.59 -12.72
C GLY A 56 34.64 6.72 -13.03
N GLN A 57 35.35 6.99 -14.13
CA GLN A 57 36.62 6.32 -14.45
C GLN A 57 37.74 6.79 -13.53
N GLU A 58 37.87 8.11 -13.31
CA GLU A 58 38.86 8.68 -12.40
C GLU A 58 38.69 8.13 -10.97
N VAL A 59 37.46 8.00 -10.49
CA VAL A 59 37.21 7.37 -9.19
C VAL A 59 37.75 5.94 -9.17
N LEU A 60 37.43 5.11 -10.17
CA LEU A 60 37.87 3.71 -10.24
C LEU A 60 39.39 3.58 -10.26
N GLU A 61 40.08 4.43 -11.02
CA GLU A 61 41.55 4.44 -11.12
C GLU A 61 42.21 4.78 -9.77
N ASN A 62 41.57 5.62 -8.96
CA ASN A 62 42.04 6.02 -7.65
C ASN A 62 41.60 5.08 -6.50
N LEU A 63 40.79 4.05 -6.78
CA LEU A 63 40.40 3.07 -5.77
C LEU A 63 41.56 2.12 -5.45
N PRO A 64 41.67 1.67 -4.18
CA PRO A 64 42.64 0.64 -3.84
C PRO A 64 42.36 -0.64 -4.65
N PRO A 65 43.41 -1.31 -5.17
CA PRO A 65 43.25 -2.57 -5.87
C PRO A 65 42.73 -3.65 -4.91
N LEU A 66 41.94 -4.59 -5.44
CA LEU A 66 41.54 -5.78 -4.68
C LEU A 66 42.75 -6.64 -4.33
N SER A 67 42.69 -7.38 -3.23
CA SER A 67 43.74 -8.35 -2.90
C SER A 67 43.79 -9.47 -3.95
N GLN A 68 44.93 -10.15 -4.11
CA GLN A 68 45.04 -11.30 -5.04
C GLN A 68 44.02 -12.41 -4.72
N ALA A 69 43.71 -12.61 -3.43
CA ALA A 69 42.69 -13.56 -3.01
C ALA A 69 41.28 -13.15 -3.48
N ASP A 70 40.96 -11.86 -3.41
CA ASP A 70 39.65 -11.32 -3.83
C ASP A 70 39.48 -11.27 -5.35
N GLN A 71 40.57 -11.24 -6.11
CA GLN A 71 40.54 -11.28 -7.58
C GLN A 71 40.43 -12.71 -8.14
N ARG A 72 40.70 -13.74 -7.31
CA ARG A 72 40.81 -15.12 -7.79
C ARG A 72 39.50 -15.62 -8.39
N GLY A 73 39.55 -15.99 -9.68
CA GLY A 73 38.39 -16.51 -10.41
C GLY A 73 37.42 -15.45 -10.92
N LEU A 74 37.75 -14.16 -10.74
CA LEU A 74 37.01 -13.05 -11.33
C LEU A 74 37.63 -12.63 -12.67
N ASN A 75 36.78 -12.22 -13.61
CA ASN A 75 37.22 -11.54 -14.83
C ASN A 75 37.42 -10.03 -14.62
N GLU A 76 37.93 -9.34 -15.64
CA GLU A 76 38.28 -7.92 -15.59
C GLU A 76 37.09 -7.02 -15.23
N TYR A 77 35.90 -7.32 -15.79
CA TYR A 77 34.67 -6.62 -15.45
C TYR A 77 34.28 -6.85 -13.98
N GLU A 78 34.37 -8.09 -13.50
CA GLU A 78 34.00 -8.44 -12.13
C GLU A 78 34.91 -7.78 -11.11
N ILE A 79 36.22 -7.66 -11.40
CA ILE A 79 37.17 -6.92 -10.58
C ILE A 79 36.75 -5.45 -10.45
N CYS A 80 36.54 -4.75 -11.57
CA CYS A 80 36.12 -3.34 -11.54
C CYS A 80 34.76 -3.16 -10.84
N ALA A 81 33.78 -4.00 -11.16
CA ALA A 81 32.45 -3.94 -10.55
C ALA A 81 32.50 -4.18 -9.03
N ARG A 82 33.40 -5.05 -8.56
CA ARG A 82 33.61 -5.35 -7.13
C ARG A 82 34.25 -4.17 -6.39
N GLN A 83 35.23 -3.49 -7.00
CA GLN A 83 35.82 -2.27 -6.42
C GLN A 83 34.77 -1.17 -6.28
N LEU A 84 33.99 -0.94 -7.33
CA LEU A 84 32.91 0.06 -7.33
C LEU A 84 31.81 -0.30 -6.33
N ASP A 85 31.46 -1.59 -6.19
CA ASP A 85 30.54 -2.05 -5.15
C ASP A 85 31.06 -1.72 -3.75
N LEU A 86 32.34 -1.94 -3.47
CA LEU A 86 32.93 -1.64 -2.16
C LEU A 86 32.99 -0.14 -1.87
N HIS A 87 33.13 0.69 -2.90
CA HIS A 87 33.18 2.14 -2.77
C HIS A 87 31.80 2.77 -2.62
N TYR A 88 30.86 2.42 -3.50
CA TYR A 88 29.55 3.10 -3.59
C TYR A 88 28.42 2.41 -2.83
N LEU A 89 28.54 1.13 -2.49
CA LEU A 89 27.54 0.51 -1.61
C LEU A 89 27.85 0.87 -0.16
N PRO A 90 26.86 1.36 0.61
CA PRO A 90 27.05 1.53 2.04
C PRO A 90 27.46 0.19 2.64
N LYS A 91 28.37 0.22 3.63
CA LYS A 91 28.63 -0.93 4.49
C LYS A 91 27.41 -1.13 5.38
N ILE A 92 26.39 -1.76 4.82
CA ILE A 92 25.12 -2.00 5.51
C ILE A 92 25.37 -3.02 6.63
N SER A 93 25.16 -2.59 7.87
CA SER A 93 25.18 -3.50 9.01
C SER A 93 24.00 -4.45 8.91
N THR A 94 24.28 -5.74 8.70
CA THR A 94 23.25 -6.78 8.68
C THR A 94 22.42 -6.79 9.97
N ILE A 95 23.00 -6.37 11.10
CA ILE A 95 22.27 -6.24 12.37
C ILE A 95 21.24 -5.11 12.29
N MET A 96 21.60 -3.95 11.74
CA MET A 96 20.68 -2.83 11.57
C MET A 96 19.53 -3.16 10.63
N GLU A 97 19.81 -3.86 9.53
CA GLU A 97 18.75 -4.29 8.60
C GLU A 97 17.77 -5.27 9.25
N ARG A 98 18.29 -6.23 10.02
CA ARG A 98 17.46 -7.17 10.78
C ARG A 98 16.63 -6.47 11.85
N TYR A 99 17.20 -5.44 12.48
CA TYR A 99 16.46 -4.58 13.40
C TYR A 99 15.30 -3.86 12.70
N HIS A 100 15.54 -3.23 11.55
CA HIS A 100 14.49 -2.60 10.76
C HIS A 100 13.44 -3.58 10.24
N PHE A 101 13.86 -4.78 9.85
CA PHE A 101 12.96 -5.86 9.49
C PHE A 101 12.04 -6.25 10.66
N GLY A 102 12.60 -6.42 11.87
CA GLY A 102 11.85 -6.78 13.07
C GLY A 102 10.86 -5.69 13.54
N LEU A 103 11.17 -4.42 13.27
CA LEU A 103 10.27 -3.28 13.54
C LEU A 103 9.13 -3.14 12.53
N ARG A 104 9.17 -3.86 11.40
CA ARG A 104 8.20 -3.65 10.32
C ARG A 104 6.86 -4.29 10.66
N GLU A 105 5.84 -3.45 10.88
CA GLU A 105 4.46 -3.85 11.19
C GLU A 105 3.49 -3.50 10.05
N GLN A 106 2.48 -4.34 9.81
CA GLN A 106 1.49 -4.08 8.77
C GLN A 106 0.68 -2.83 9.08
N GLY A 107 0.58 -1.90 8.12
CA GLY A 107 -0.27 -0.72 8.25
C GLY A 107 -1.77 -1.09 8.34
N LYS A 108 -2.58 -0.26 9.01
CA LYS A 108 -4.04 -0.51 9.14
C LYS A 108 -4.78 -0.56 7.80
N GLU A 109 -4.31 0.20 6.83
CA GLU A 109 -4.87 0.28 5.48
C GLU A 109 -4.00 -0.44 4.44
N GLU A 110 -2.91 -1.08 4.89
CA GLU A 110 -2.00 -1.80 4.01
C GLU A 110 -2.51 -3.21 3.77
N SER A 111 -2.66 -3.56 2.50
CA SER A 111 -3.07 -4.91 2.11
C SER A 111 -2.02 -5.95 2.45
N VAL A 112 -2.44 -7.21 2.58
CA VAL A 112 -1.54 -8.34 2.80
C VAL A 112 -0.44 -8.40 1.72
N GLU A 113 -0.76 -8.14 0.46
CA GLU A 113 0.19 -8.20 -0.66
C GLU A 113 1.27 -7.11 -0.56
N GLU A 114 0.87 -5.88 -0.23
CA GLU A 114 1.78 -4.75 -0.05
C GLU A 114 2.74 -5.01 1.11
N TYR A 115 2.20 -5.53 2.21
CA TYR A 115 3.00 -5.83 3.39
C TYR A 115 4.04 -6.93 3.13
N ILE A 116 3.64 -8.03 2.49
CA ILE A 116 4.56 -9.11 2.09
C ILE A 116 5.63 -8.59 1.14
N THR A 117 5.26 -7.75 0.17
CA THR A 117 6.20 -7.12 -0.76
C THR A 117 7.22 -6.25 -0.01
N ALA A 118 6.77 -5.48 0.97
CA ALA A 118 7.64 -4.66 1.81
C ALA A 118 8.59 -5.52 2.67
N LEU A 119 8.09 -6.61 3.28
CA LEU A 119 8.92 -7.56 4.03
C LEU A 119 9.98 -8.22 3.14
N ARG A 120 9.61 -8.68 1.94
CA ARG A 120 10.55 -9.24 0.95
C ARG A 120 11.65 -8.24 0.59
N LYS A 121 11.28 -6.96 0.42
CA LYS A 121 12.23 -5.89 0.13
C LYS A 121 13.24 -5.70 1.26
N LEU A 122 12.79 -5.65 2.52
CA LEU A 122 13.68 -5.52 3.69
C LEU A 122 14.54 -6.78 3.92
N ALA A 123 13.95 -7.96 3.73
CA ALA A 123 14.67 -9.22 3.90
C ALA A 123 15.87 -9.37 2.94
N SER A 124 15.82 -8.71 1.77
CA SER A 124 16.88 -8.77 0.74
C SER A 124 18.26 -8.29 1.21
N SER A 125 18.34 -7.42 2.24
CA SER A 125 19.58 -6.92 2.84
C SER A 125 19.93 -7.59 4.18
N CYS A 126 19.03 -8.42 4.73
CA CYS A 126 19.17 -9.05 6.05
C CYS A 126 20.07 -10.31 6.07
N LYS A 127 20.51 -10.79 4.88
CA LYS A 127 21.33 -12.01 4.73
C LYS A 127 20.76 -13.20 5.50
N PHE A 128 19.46 -13.48 5.34
CA PHE A 128 18.82 -14.65 5.96
C PHE A 128 19.19 -15.98 5.29
N GLY A 129 19.70 -15.95 4.06
CA GLY A 129 20.06 -17.16 3.32
C GLY A 129 18.82 -18.00 3.02
N ALA A 130 18.91 -19.31 3.24
CA ALA A 130 17.82 -20.26 2.99
C ALA A 130 16.55 -20.00 3.85
N LEU A 131 16.70 -19.32 4.98
CA LEU A 131 15.60 -19.08 5.93
C LEU A 131 14.78 -17.82 5.61
N VAL A 132 14.96 -17.22 4.43
CA VAL A 132 14.32 -15.95 4.09
C VAL A 132 12.79 -16.02 4.15
N GLU A 133 12.20 -17.09 3.60
CA GLU A 133 10.74 -17.29 3.59
C GLU A 133 10.20 -17.53 5.01
N GLU A 134 10.91 -18.32 5.82
CA GLU A 134 10.56 -18.56 7.23
C GLU A 134 10.59 -17.26 8.04
N ARG A 135 11.61 -16.42 7.85
CA ARG A 135 11.70 -15.13 8.54
C ARG A 135 10.59 -14.17 8.15
N ILE A 136 10.20 -14.16 6.87
CA ILE A 136 9.07 -13.36 6.40
C ILE A 136 7.76 -13.88 6.99
N ARG A 137 7.56 -15.21 7.01
CA ARG A 137 6.40 -15.85 7.63
C ARG A 137 6.28 -15.48 9.10
N ASP A 138 7.33 -15.69 9.88
CA ASP A 138 7.32 -15.44 11.32
C ASP A 138 7.05 -13.97 11.60
N GLN A 139 7.69 -13.06 10.86
CA GLN A 139 7.46 -11.62 11.00
C GLN A 139 6.01 -11.24 10.64
N PHE A 140 5.45 -11.84 9.60
CA PHE A 140 4.07 -11.61 9.19
C PHE A 140 3.10 -12.03 10.30
N VAL A 141 3.25 -13.24 10.85
CA VAL A 141 2.40 -13.76 11.95
C VAL A 141 2.50 -12.84 13.19
N LEU A 142 3.72 -12.40 13.52
CA LEU A 142 3.95 -11.54 14.69
C LEU A 142 3.34 -10.15 14.54
N ARG A 143 3.37 -9.58 13.33
CA ARG A 143 3.11 -8.14 13.10
C ARG A 143 2.01 -7.84 12.08
N CYS A 144 1.16 -8.82 11.76
CA CYS A 144 -0.06 -8.59 10.99
C CYS A 144 -1.04 -7.72 11.78
N CYS A 145 -1.78 -6.86 11.08
CA CYS A 145 -2.70 -5.91 11.71
C CYS A 145 -4.03 -6.55 12.16
N SER A 146 -4.38 -7.71 11.60
CA SER A 146 -5.66 -8.39 11.87
C SER A 146 -5.49 -9.51 12.89
N ASP A 147 -6.14 -9.37 14.04
CA ASP A 147 -6.14 -10.39 15.08
C ASP A 147 -6.78 -11.70 14.61
N LYS A 148 -7.83 -11.62 13.77
CA LYS A 148 -8.45 -12.82 13.16
C LYS A 148 -7.48 -13.60 12.30
N VAL A 149 -6.66 -12.91 11.51
CA VAL A 149 -5.61 -13.57 10.72
C VAL A 149 -4.63 -14.27 11.66
N ARG A 150 -4.24 -13.61 12.74
CA ARG A 150 -3.30 -14.16 13.71
C ARG A 150 -3.84 -15.42 14.41
N GLU A 151 -5.09 -15.38 14.85
CA GLU A 151 -5.79 -16.51 15.48
C GLU A 151 -5.86 -17.74 14.57
N GLU A 152 -6.27 -17.55 13.30
CA GLU A 152 -6.33 -18.63 12.31
C GLU A 152 -4.95 -19.25 12.04
N LEU A 153 -3.90 -18.43 12.04
CA LEU A 153 -2.53 -18.88 11.80
C LEU A 153 -1.95 -19.63 12.99
N TRP A 154 -2.31 -19.28 14.23
CA TRP A 154 -1.87 -19.99 15.44
C TRP A 154 -2.45 -21.40 15.57
N LEU A 155 -3.55 -21.70 14.88
CA LEU A 155 -4.14 -23.04 14.83
C LEU A 155 -3.42 -23.98 13.86
N LYS A 156 -2.46 -23.47 13.09
CA LYS A 156 -1.65 -24.24 12.15
C LYS A 156 -0.33 -24.63 12.80
N ASP A 157 0.09 -25.87 12.57
CA ASP A 157 1.32 -26.42 13.16
C ASP A 157 2.57 -25.76 12.55
N GLU A 158 2.71 -25.82 11.22
CA GLU A 158 3.85 -25.24 10.49
C GLU A 158 3.45 -24.75 9.10
N PRO A 159 2.66 -23.66 8.97
CA PRO A 159 2.25 -23.18 7.67
C PRO A 159 3.45 -22.64 6.88
N LEU A 160 3.48 -22.90 5.57
CA LEU A 160 4.44 -22.26 4.66
C LEU A 160 4.01 -20.82 4.38
N LEU A 161 4.94 -19.96 3.95
CA LEU A 161 4.62 -18.55 3.68
C LEU A 161 3.45 -18.39 2.70
N ASP A 162 3.41 -19.19 1.63
CA ASP A 162 2.33 -19.14 0.65
C ASP A 162 0.96 -19.51 1.26
N GLU A 163 0.94 -20.46 2.21
CA GLU A 163 -0.27 -20.82 2.94
C GLU A 163 -0.72 -19.67 3.86
N VAL A 164 0.23 -19.07 4.59
CA VAL A 164 -0.03 -17.90 5.45
C VAL A 164 -0.66 -16.76 4.66
N VAL A 165 -0.08 -16.43 3.50
CA VAL A 165 -0.57 -15.37 2.62
C VAL A 165 -1.95 -15.71 2.05
N SER A 166 -2.21 -16.97 1.68
CA SER A 166 -3.52 -17.42 1.20
C SER A 166 -4.61 -17.27 2.26
N ILE A 167 -4.33 -17.69 3.50
CA ILE A 167 -5.25 -17.56 4.64
C ILE A 167 -5.53 -16.07 4.89
N ALA A 168 -4.48 -15.26 5.01
CA ALA A 168 -4.61 -13.84 5.29
C ALA A 168 -5.45 -13.11 4.23
N LYS A 169 -5.23 -13.39 2.93
CA LYS A 169 -6.03 -12.82 1.84
C LYS A 169 -7.51 -13.22 1.91
N LYS A 170 -7.81 -14.48 2.25
CA LYS A 170 -9.20 -14.94 2.41
C LYS A 170 -9.90 -14.19 3.55
N VAL A 171 -9.22 -14.02 4.68
CA VAL A 171 -9.76 -13.28 5.84
C VAL A 171 -9.92 -11.79 5.50
N GLU A 172 -8.94 -11.17 4.85
CA GLU A 172 -9.00 -9.78 4.38
C GLU A 172 -10.22 -9.56 3.46
N HIS A 173 -10.41 -10.44 2.48
CA HIS A 173 -11.56 -10.41 1.58
C HIS A 173 -12.89 -10.57 2.32
N MET A 174 -12.98 -11.55 3.23
CA MET A 174 -14.18 -11.78 4.04
C MET A 174 -14.54 -10.55 4.89
N LEU A 175 -13.56 -9.93 5.55
CA LEU A 175 -13.78 -8.74 6.36
C LEU A 175 -14.25 -7.56 5.52
N LYS A 176 -13.70 -7.41 4.30
CA LYS A 176 -14.14 -6.39 3.35
C LYS A 176 -15.61 -6.59 2.94
N CYS A 177 -15.98 -7.80 2.53
CA CYS A 177 -17.37 -8.12 2.14
C CYS A 177 -18.35 -7.90 3.31
N VAL A 178 -18.00 -8.32 4.52
CA VAL A 178 -18.83 -8.09 5.71
C VAL A 178 -18.99 -6.60 5.99
N GLY A 179 -17.92 -5.82 5.83
CA GLY A 179 -17.95 -4.36 5.95
C GLY A 179 -18.91 -3.71 4.95
N GLU A 180 -18.86 -4.12 3.68
CA GLU A 180 -19.74 -3.63 2.61
C GLU A 180 -21.21 -3.98 2.89
N LEU A 181 -21.50 -5.24 3.26
CA LEU A 181 -22.84 -5.68 3.63
C LEU A 181 -23.38 -4.87 4.82
N SER A 182 -22.55 -4.58 5.83
CA SER A 182 -22.99 -3.79 6.99
C SER A 182 -23.33 -2.33 6.66
N LYS A 183 -22.68 -1.75 5.65
CA LYS A 183 -22.96 -0.39 5.16
C LYS A 183 -24.30 -0.38 4.40
N ALA A 184 -24.49 -1.34 3.49
CA ALA A 184 -25.75 -1.52 2.77
C ALA A 184 -26.95 -1.67 3.73
N HIS A 185 -26.83 -2.50 4.78
CA HIS A 185 -27.90 -2.66 5.77
C HIS A 185 -28.18 -1.39 6.59
N LYS A 186 -27.21 -0.50 6.78
CA LYS A 186 -27.43 0.79 7.45
C LYS A 186 -28.14 1.77 6.53
N GLU A 187 -27.75 1.83 5.26
CA GLU A 187 -28.37 2.67 4.24
C GLU A 187 -29.82 2.26 3.98
N ASP A 188 -30.10 0.95 3.90
CA ASP A 188 -31.46 0.42 3.78
C ASP A 188 -32.33 0.78 4.99
N LYS A 189 -31.81 0.66 6.22
CA LYS A 189 -32.54 1.04 7.44
C LYS A 189 -32.83 2.54 7.52
N VAL A 190 -31.93 3.38 7.00
CA VAL A 190 -32.14 4.84 6.94
C VAL A 190 -33.21 5.18 5.90
N SER A 191 -33.18 4.53 4.73
CA SER A 191 -34.15 4.74 3.66
C SER A 191 -35.56 4.30 4.07
N VAL A 192 -35.70 3.13 4.72
CA VAL A 192 -37.00 2.65 5.26
C VAL A 192 -37.57 3.61 6.31
N LYS A 193 -36.73 4.11 7.23
CA LYS A 193 -37.18 5.10 8.23
C LYS A 193 -37.59 6.42 7.59
N ALA A 194 -36.90 6.88 6.55
CA ALA A 194 -37.27 8.10 5.83
C ALA A 194 -38.64 7.94 5.14
N GLN A 195 -38.87 6.80 4.48
CA GLN A 195 -40.15 6.48 3.82
C GLN A 195 -41.31 6.34 4.82
N GLU A 196 -41.08 5.74 6.00
CA GLU A 196 -42.09 5.65 7.06
C GLU A 196 -42.50 7.04 7.58
N VAL A 197 -41.52 7.94 7.78
CA VAL A 197 -41.78 9.31 8.22
C VAL A 197 -42.57 10.08 7.15
N GLU A 198 -42.20 9.93 5.87
CA GLU A 198 -42.89 10.59 4.76
C GLU A 198 -44.34 10.10 4.60
N CYS A 199 -44.58 8.79 4.71
CA CYS A 199 -45.95 8.24 4.74
C CYS A 199 -46.78 8.76 5.93
N GLN A 200 -46.18 8.94 7.11
CA GLN A 200 -46.88 9.49 8.27
C GLN A 200 -47.24 10.97 8.10
N VAL A 201 -46.39 11.75 7.42
CA VAL A 201 -46.69 13.16 7.09
C VAL A 201 -47.85 13.25 6.11
N ILE A 202 -47.82 12.45 5.04
CA ILE A 202 -48.90 12.39 4.04
C ILE A 202 -50.23 12.00 4.69
N GLN A 203 -50.23 10.97 5.54
CA GLN A 203 -51.45 10.53 6.24
C GLN A 203 -52.00 11.59 7.21
N LYS A 204 -51.13 12.44 7.81
CA LYS A 204 -51.55 13.56 8.66
C LYS A 204 -52.15 14.70 7.84
N ASP A 205 -51.56 15.03 6.69
CA ASP A 205 -52.06 16.07 5.79
C ASP A 205 -53.39 15.69 5.14
N GLU A 206 -53.58 14.42 4.76
CA GLU A 206 -54.86 13.92 4.25
C GLU A 206 -55.97 13.99 5.31
N LYS A 207 -55.65 13.62 6.57
CA LYS A 207 -56.58 13.79 7.69
C LYS A 207 -56.92 15.26 7.91
N ARG A 208 -55.94 16.17 7.88
CA ARG A 208 -56.16 17.60 8.05
C ARG A 208 -57.08 18.18 6.97
N LYS A 209 -56.86 17.86 5.70
CA LYS A 209 -57.72 18.27 4.57
C LYS A 209 -59.14 17.72 4.71
N LYS A 210 -59.31 16.51 5.27
CA LYS A 210 -60.64 15.93 5.54
C LYS A 210 -61.40 16.70 6.63
N TYR A 211 -60.74 17.15 7.70
CA TYR A 211 -61.35 17.97 8.74
C TYR A 211 -61.68 19.40 8.26
N GLU A 212 -60.83 20.00 7.42
CA GLU A 212 -61.08 21.32 6.81
C GLU A 212 -62.25 21.29 5.81
N GLY A 213 -62.36 20.23 5.00
CA GLY A 213 -63.52 20.04 4.10
C GLY A 213 -64.84 19.72 4.81
N VAL A 214 -64.82 19.18 6.03
CA VAL A 214 -66.01 19.03 6.89
C VAL A 214 -66.41 20.38 7.50
N ARG A 215 -65.44 21.25 7.80
CA ARG A 215 -65.69 22.59 8.36
C ARG A 215 -66.29 23.54 7.33
N GLU A 216 -65.89 23.47 6.06
CA GLU A 216 -66.52 24.27 4.98
C GLU A 216 -67.96 23.82 4.66
N LYS A 217 -68.27 22.52 4.79
CA LYS A 217 -69.63 22.00 4.60
C LYS A 217 -70.57 22.22 5.78
N GLY A 218 -70.04 22.58 6.95
CA GLY A 218 -70.81 22.87 8.18
C GLY A 218 -71.22 24.33 8.37
N VAL A 219 -70.81 25.26 7.48
CA VAL A 219 -71.06 26.71 7.64
C VAL A 219 -72.35 27.20 6.95
N VAL A 220 -73.12 26.33 6.30
CA VAL A 220 -74.37 26.70 5.62
C VAL A 220 -75.60 26.17 6.37
N ILE A 221 -75.74 26.42 7.68
CA ILE A 221 -77.05 26.40 8.35
C ILE A 221 -77.05 27.45 9.47
N GLU A 222 -78.07 28.30 9.44
CA GLU A 222 -78.53 29.24 10.48
C GLU A 222 -77.77 30.56 10.72
N ASN A 223 -78.33 31.62 10.13
CA ASN A 223 -78.51 32.88 10.86
C ASN A 223 -79.87 33.48 10.48
N SER A 224 -80.90 33.13 11.26
CA SER A 224 -82.17 33.84 11.29
C SER A 224 -82.68 33.98 12.72
N ALA A 225 -82.85 35.25 13.10
CA ALA A 225 -83.70 35.79 14.16
C ALA A 225 -83.22 35.71 15.62
N GLY A 226 -83.26 36.88 16.27
CA GLY A 226 -83.93 36.97 17.57
C GLY A 226 -83.11 37.59 18.70
N LYS A 227 -83.33 38.89 18.93
CA LYS A 227 -83.01 39.68 20.12
C LYS A 227 -83.31 38.94 21.45
N THR A 228 -82.55 39.22 22.51
CA THR A 228 -83.02 39.92 23.73
C THR A 228 -81.89 40.24 24.72
N GLN A 229 -82.05 41.37 25.41
CA GLN A 229 -81.27 41.93 26.51
C GLN A 229 -81.13 41.02 27.75
N GLY A 230 -80.11 41.31 28.58
CA GLY A 230 -80.08 40.96 30.00
C GLY A 230 -78.66 40.67 30.50
N ASN A 231 -77.86 41.66 30.95
CA ASN A 231 -77.84 42.27 32.29
C ASN A 231 -76.97 41.50 33.31
N ARG A 232 -75.98 42.21 33.89
CA ARG A 232 -75.31 41.98 35.21
C ARG A 232 -74.50 40.68 35.37
N SER A 233 -73.45 40.58 36.20
CA SER A 233 -72.79 41.45 37.17
C SER A 233 -71.46 40.78 37.56
N TRP A 234 -70.45 41.61 37.84
CA TRP A 234 -69.37 41.52 38.83
C TRP A 234 -69.59 40.55 40.02
N TYR A 235 -68.62 40.03 40.76
CA TYR A 235 -67.24 40.37 41.21
C TYR A 235 -66.55 39.01 41.55
N THR A 236 -65.28 38.82 41.93
CA THR A 236 -64.25 39.57 42.67
C THR A 236 -62.90 38.94 42.33
#